data_AF-A0A7C9AHB3-F1
#
_entry.id   AF-A0A7C9AHB3-F1
#
_cell.length_a   1.000
_cell.length_b   1.000
_cell.length_c   1.000
_cell.angle_alpha   90.00
_cell.angle_beta   90.00
_cell.angle_gamma   90.00
#
_symmetry.space_group_name_H-M   'P 1'
#
loop_
_entity.id
_entity.type
_entity.pdbx_description
1 polymer ?
#
loop_
_entity_poly.entity_id
_entity_poly.type
_entity_poly.pdbx_seq_one_letter_code
_entity_poly.pdbx_strand_id
1 'polypeptide(L)'
;MRGGRKRFVAIEAKSFDLEIVGNEEDLLRISENGRGRRFSLLLPEMVAQWLLRAWGRFCKSNSSLWFNQLNQRSGRFLLEYKRNRAGKFLQLTAIKQGKRSFVIFPAGWNGRGWYKIFEALNEIINPINRSQRGVSAKPSPQEIG
;
A
#
# COMPACT_ATOMS: atom_id res chain seq x y z
N MET A 1 13.55 7.01 -21.55
CA MET A 1 13.27 6.56 -20.17
C MET A 1 11.78 6.64 -19.92
N ARG A 2 11.04 5.51 -19.91
CA ARG A 2 9.63 5.52 -19.52
C ARG A 2 9.59 5.67 -18.00
N GLY A 3 9.03 6.76 -17.50
CA GLY A 3 8.90 7.00 -16.06
C GLY A 3 8.13 5.86 -15.40
N GLY A 4 8.70 5.27 -14.35
CA GLY A 4 8.08 4.19 -13.58
C GLY A 4 6.71 4.60 -13.03
N ARG A 5 5.81 3.62 -12.83
CA ARG A 5 4.49 3.87 -12.23
C ARG A 5 4.68 4.38 -10.81
N LYS A 6 4.35 5.66 -10.57
CA LYS A 6 4.49 6.31 -9.27
C LYS A 6 3.16 6.87 -8.74
N ARG A 7 2.99 6.81 -7.42
CA ARG A 7 1.93 7.47 -6.66
C ARG A 7 2.50 8.14 -5.42
N PHE A 8 1.87 9.25 -5.04
CA PHE A 8 2.14 9.96 -3.81
C PHE A 8 0.89 9.95 -2.94
N VAL A 9 1.05 9.65 -1.66
CA VAL A 9 -0.07 9.66 -0.69
C VAL A 9 0.36 10.41 0.56
N ALA A 10 -0.41 11.41 0.98
CA ALA A 10 -0.21 12.12 2.24
C ALA A 10 -1.29 11.72 3.26
N ILE A 11 -0.87 11.40 4.48
CA ILE A 11 -1.75 11.06 5.60
C ILE A 11 -1.17 11.68 6.87
N GLU A 12 -1.95 12.55 7.50
CA GLU A 12 -1.53 13.30 8.68
C GLU A 12 -0.18 14.00 8.43
N ALA A 13 0.79 13.84 9.32
CA ALA A 13 2.14 14.42 9.20
C ALA A 13 3.13 13.54 8.39
N LYS A 14 2.64 12.52 7.68
CA LYS A 14 3.46 11.61 6.87
C LYS A 14 3.08 11.69 5.39
N SER A 15 4.04 11.41 4.53
CA SER A 15 3.81 11.15 3.12
C SER A 15 4.51 9.89 2.64
N PHE A 16 3.99 9.32 1.56
CA PHE A 16 4.45 8.07 1.00
C PHE A 16 4.70 8.22 -0.50
N ASP A 17 5.91 7.89 -0.95
CA ASP A 17 6.21 7.65 -2.35
C ASP A 17 6.08 6.15 -2.63
N LEU A 18 5.18 5.78 -3.53
CA LEU A 18 4.96 4.42 -3.98
C LEU A 18 5.39 4.33 -5.45
N GLU A 19 6.32 3.44 -5.77
CA GLU A 19 6.96 3.41 -7.08
C GLU A 19 7.25 1.97 -7.50
N ILE A 20 6.92 1.62 -8.74
CA ILE A 20 7.46 0.42 -9.39
C ILE A 20 8.82 0.78 -9.99
N VAL A 21 9.87 0.12 -9.52
CA VAL A 21 11.26 0.33 -9.98
C VAL A 21 11.81 -0.93 -10.63
N GLY A 22 12.56 -0.78 -11.73
CA GLY A 22 13.20 -1.87 -12.47
C GLY A 22 12.57 -2.13 -13.84
N ASN A 23 13.20 -3.05 -14.60
CA ASN A 23 12.77 -3.45 -15.95
C ASN A 23 12.34 -4.94 -16.06
N GLU A 24 12.68 -5.80 -15.09
CA GLU A 24 12.48 -7.27 -15.21
C GLU A 24 11.90 -7.95 -13.95
N GLU A 25 12.17 -7.43 -12.75
CA GLU A 25 11.40 -7.75 -11.55
C GLU A 25 10.83 -6.43 -11.03
N ASP A 26 9.53 -6.20 -11.20
CA ASP A 26 8.89 -4.96 -10.73
C ASP A 26 8.95 -4.90 -9.21
N LEU A 27 10.00 -4.27 -8.69
CA LEU A 27 10.20 -4.07 -7.27
C LEU A 27 9.32 -2.89 -6.85
N LEU A 28 8.35 -3.15 -5.98
CA LEU A 28 7.61 -2.07 -5.35
C LEU A 28 8.53 -1.42 -4.31
N ARG A 29 8.87 -0.16 -4.55
CA ARG A 29 9.47 0.73 -3.55
C ARG A 29 8.36 1.47 -2.80
N ILE A 30 8.36 1.32 -1.48
CA ILE A 30 7.52 2.09 -0.56
C ILE A 30 8.45 2.96 0.25
N SER A 31 8.38 4.28 0.07
CA SER A 31 9.12 5.23 0.90
C SER A 31 8.18 5.98 1.81
N GLU A 32 8.42 5.93 3.12
CA GLU A 32 7.76 6.75 4.13
C GLU A 32 8.61 7.97 4.44
N ASN A 33 8.00 9.16 4.40
CA ASN A 33 8.60 10.42 4.80
C ASN A 33 7.82 11.01 5.98
N GLY A 34 8.51 11.37 7.06
CA GLY A 34 7.91 12.07 8.21
C GLY A 34 8.95 12.55 9.21
N ARG A 35 8.66 13.64 9.94
CA ARG A 35 9.52 14.23 11.01
C ARG A 35 11.03 14.15 10.74
N GLY A 36 11.47 14.54 9.54
CA GLY A 36 12.89 14.57 9.16
C GLY A 36 13.55 13.21 8.90
N ARG A 37 12.79 12.11 8.86
CA ARG A 37 13.28 10.77 8.55
C ARG A 37 12.59 10.21 7.32
N ARG A 38 13.36 9.47 6.52
CA ARG A 38 12.87 8.70 5.38
C ARG A 38 13.22 7.23 5.58
N PHE A 39 12.21 6.37 5.50
CA PHE A 39 12.39 4.92 5.49
C PHE A 39 11.92 4.37 4.15
N SER A 40 12.54 3.30 3.66
CA SER A 40 12.13 2.70 2.41
C SER A 40 12.21 1.17 2.47
N LEU A 41 11.20 0.53 1.90
CA LEU A 41 11.17 -0.90 1.67
C LEU A 41 11.14 -1.16 0.17
N LEU A 42 11.91 -2.17 -0.25
CA LEU A 42 11.92 -2.69 -1.60
C LEU A 42 11.39 -4.12 -1.58
N LEU A 43 10.25 -4.31 -2.23
CA LEU A 43 9.47 -5.54 -2.20
C LEU A 43 9.45 -6.18 -3.59
N PRO A 44 9.85 -7.46 -3.72
CA PRO A 44 9.60 -8.23 -4.93
C PRO A 44 8.11 -8.26 -5.30
N GLU A 45 7.81 -8.41 -6.59
CA GLU A 45 6.43 -8.42 -7.10
C GLU A 45 5.52 -9.38 -6.31
N MET A 46 5.98 -10.62 -6.07
CA MET A 46 5.23 -11.61 -5.28
C MET A 46 4.87 -11.10 -3.88
N VAL A 47 5.78 -10.35 -3.24
CA VAL A 47 5.56 -9.77 -1.91
C VAL A 47 4.60 -8.58 -2.01
N ALA A 48 4.69 -7.77 -3.06
CA ALA A 48 3.74 -6.68 -3.33
C ALA A 48 2.31 -7.23 -3.55
N GLN A 49 2.18 -8.32 -4.30
CA GLN A 49 0.91 -9.02 -4.52
C GLN A 49 0.36 -9.63 -3.23
N TRP A 50 1.21 -10.24 -2.39
CA TRP A 50 0.81 -10.69 -1.06
C TRP A 50 0.33 -9.52 -0.20
N LEU A 51 1.06 -8.39 -0.19
CA LEU A 51 0.72 -7.20 0.57
C LEU A 51 -0.69 -6.72 0.21
N LEU A 52 -1.03 -6.63 -1.09
CA LEU A 52 -2.38 -6.26 -1.53
C LEU A 52 -3.45 -7.22 -1.03
N ARG A 53 -3.25 -8.54 -1.18
CA ARG A 53 -4.23 -9.52 -0.71
C ARG A 53 -4.40 -9.45 0.81
N ALA A 54 -3.30 -9.31 1.55
CA ALA A 54 -3.31 -9.22 3.01
C ALA A 54 -4.01 -7.93 3.48
N TRP A 55 -3.66 -6.79 2.91
CA TRP A 55 -4.28 -5.50 3.22
C TRP A 55 -5.76 -5.47 2.82
N GLY A 56 -6.13 -6.05 1.67
CA GLY A 56 -7.52 -6.17 1.25
C GLY A 56 -8.36 -6.99 2.24
N ARG A 57 -7.81 -8.07 2.83
CA ARG A 57 -8.47 -8.79 3.92
C ARG A 57 -8.55 -7.96 5.20
N PHE A 58 -7.49 -7.21 5.53
CA PHE A 58 -7.50 -6.30 6.67
C PHE A 58 -8.63 -5.25 6.55
N CYS A 59 -8.75 -4.58 5.40
CA CYS A 59 -9.79 -3.58 5.16
C CYS A 59 -11.23 -4.12 5.24
N LYS A 60 -11.41 -5.43 5.06
CA LYS A 60 -12.69 -6.14 5.25
C LYS A 60 -12.87 -6.67 6.68
N SER A 61 -11.78 -6.76 7.44
CA SER A 61 -11.81 -7.19 8.83
C SER A 61 -12.07 -6.01 9.74
N ASN A 62 -13.10 -6.07 10.57
CA ASN A 62 -13.30 -5.11 11.65
C ASN A 62 -12.44 -5.44 12.89
N SER A 63 -11.34 -6.19 12.72
CA SER A 63 -10.52 -6.69 13.82
C SER A 63 -9.46 -5.68 14.26
N SER A 64 -9.41 -5.44 15.57
CA SER A 64 -8.33 -4.71 16.26
C SER A 64 -7.11 -5.59 16.58
N LEU A 65 -7.13 -6.87 16.19
CA LEU A 65 -6.06 -7.84 16.40
C LEU A 65 -5.76 -8.53 15.08
N TRP A 66 -5.12 -7.79 14.17
CA TRP A 66 -4.85 -8.27 12.82
C TRP A 66 -3.35 -8.46 12.56
N PHE A 67 -3.01 -9.62 12.02
CA PHE A 67 -1.65 -10.03 11.69
C PHE A 67 -1.65 -10.88 10.42
N ASN A 68 -0.65 -10.68 9.56
CA ASN A 68 -0.37 -11.56 8.44
C ASN A 68 1.13 -11.66 8.19
N GLN A 69 1.60 -12.83 7.77
CA GLN A 69 3.00 -13.11 7.54
C GLN A 69 3.21 -13.85 6.22
N LEU A 70 4.32 -13.53 5.55
CA LEU A 70 4.85 -14.28 4.42
C LEU A 70 6.30 -14.65 4.69
N ASN A 71 6.61 -15.95 4.62
CA ASN A 71 7.99 -16.45 4.64
C ASN A 71 8.45 -16.67 3.20
N GLN A 72 9.65 -16.21 2.88
CA GLN A 72 10.33 -16.38 1.59
C GLN A 72 11.77 -16.80 1.84
N ARG A 73 12.42 -17.41 0.83
CA ARG A 73 13.86 -17.71 0.90
C ARG A 73 14.68 -16.44 1.20
N SER A 74 14.27 -15.30 0.64
CA SER A 74 14.92 -14.00 0.81
C SER A 74 14.66 -13.31 2.16
N GLY A 75 13.78 -13.87 3.00
CA GLY A 75 13.42 -13.28 4.29
C GLY A 75 11.94 -13.41 4.64
N ARG A 76 11.53 -12.73 5.72
CA ARG A 76 10.15 -12.74 6.24
C ARG A 76 9.54 -11.36 6.14
N PHE A 77 8.26 -11.30 5.78
CA PHE A 77 7.48 -10.08 5.72
C PHE A 77 6.27 -10.19 6.65
N LEU A 78 5.98 -9.13 7.40
CA LEU A 78 4.89 -9.07 8.37
C LEU A 78 4.04 -7.83 8.08
N LEU A 79 2.72 -7.98 8.10
CA LEU A 79 1.80 -6.85 8.14
C LEU A 79 0.99 -6.96 9.43
N GLU A 80 1.08 -5.95 10.27
CA GLU A 80 0.57 -6.00 11.65
C GLU A 80 -0.28 -4.76 11.94
N TYR A 81 -1.48 -4.94 12.48
CA TYR A 81 -2.21 -3.85 13.12
C TYR A 81 -1.62 -3.57 14.49
N LYS A 82 -1.39 -2.29 14.78
CA LYS A 82 -0.90 -1.82 16.07
C LYS A 82 -1.62 -0.54 16.49
N ARG A 83 -1.63 -0.28 17.80
CA ARG A 83 -2.17 0.95 18.38
C ARG A 83 -1.24 1.43 19.49
N ASN A 84 -1.01 2.73 19.54
CA ASN A 84 -0.31 3.39 20.65
C ASN A 84 -1.03 4.70 21.01
N ARG A 85 -0.40 5.53 21.86
CA ARG A 85 -0.95 6.84 22.28
C ARG A 85 -1.19 7.82 21.12
N ALA A 86 -0.42 7.70 20.02
CA ALA A 86 -0.57 8.56 18.85
C ALA A 86 -1.68 8.08 17.89
N GLY A 87 -2.18 6.85 18.05
CA GLY A 87 -3.29 6.34 17.24
C GLY A 87 -3.09 4.89 16.77
N LYS A 88 -3.88 4.52 15.77
CA LYS A 88 -3.87 3.19 15.13
C LYS A 88 -3.01 3.24 13.86
N PHE A 89 -2.30 2.16 13.57
CA PHE A 89 -1.47 2.06 12.37
C PHE A 89 -1.30 0.62 11.91
N LEU A 90 -0.98 0.44 10.63
CA LEU A 90 -0.43 -0.79 10.11
C LEU A 90 1.09 -0.66 10.04
N GLN A 91 1.81 -1.69 10.45
CA GLN A 91 3.25 -1.79 10.30
C GLN A 91 3.59 -2.90 9.31
N LEU A 92 4.26 -2.54 8.21
CA LEU A 92 4.87 -3.49 7.30
C LEU A 92 6.33 -3.67 7.69
N THR A 93 6.71 -4.87 8.11
CA THR A 93 8.07 -5.22 8.50
C THR A 93 8.68 -6.15 7.46
N ALA A 94 9.93 -5.89 7.05
CA ALA A 94 10.76 -6.84 6.32
C ALA A 94 11.95 -7.26 7.19
N ILE A 95 12.15 -8.56 7.34
CA ILE A 95 13.28 -9.17 8.04
C ILE A 95 14.08 -9.96 6.99
N LYS A 96 15.25 -9.45 6.60
CA LYS A 96 16.14 -10.08 5.60
C LYS A 96 17.53 -10.17 6.19
N GLN A 97 18.18 -11.34 6.09
CA GLN A 97 19.55 -11.57 6.60
C GLN A 97 19.74 -11.07 8.05
N GLY A 98 18.77 -11.35 8.93
CA GLY A 98 18.79 -10.90 10.33
C GLY A 98 18.51 -9.40 10.55
N LYS A 99 18.47 -8.57 9.50
CA LYS A 99 18.18 -7.13 9.59
C LYS A 99 16.68 -6.88 9.48
N ARG A 100 16.15 -6.08 10.42
CA ARG A 100 14.75 -5.65 10.45
C ARG A 100 14.61 -4.23 9.92
N SER A 101 13.68 -4.03 8.99
CA SER A 101 13.27 -2.72 8.47
C SER A 101 11.74 -2.65 8.44
N PHE A 102 11.17 -1.46 8.55
CA PHE A 102 9.72 -1.31 8.53
C PHE A 102 9.25 0.06 8.01
N VAL A 103 7.99 0.09 7.60
CA VAL A 103 7.22 1.30 7.28
C VAL A 103 5.92 1.27 8.09
N ILE A 104 5.48 2.44 8.57
CA ILE A 104 4.29 2.63 9.41
C ILE A 104 3.25 3.46 8.66
N PHE A 105 2.11 2.84 8.40
CA PHE A 105 0.95 3.44 7.74
C PHE A 105 -0.10 3.87 8.78
N PRO A 106 -0.21 5.18 9.08
CA PRO A 106 -1.21 5.67 10.02
C PRO A 106 -2.62 5.43 9.48
N ALA A 107 -3.56 5.17 10.40
CA ALA A 107 -4.97 5.00 10.05
C ALA A 107 -5.54 6.24 9.37
N GLY A 108 -5.07 7.44 9.72
CA GLY A 108 -5.72 8.67 9.32
C GLY A 108 -7.09 8.84 9.97
N TRP A 109 -7.76 9.94 9.61
CA TRP A 109 -9.12 10.21 10.07
C TRP A 109 -10.09 9.07 9.70
N ASN A 110 -10.73 8.48 10.72
CA ASN A 110 -11.66 7.35 10.58
C ASN A 110 -11.12 6.18 9.74
N GLY A 111 -9.80 5.91 9.76
CA GLY A 111 -9.21 4.79 9.00
C GLY A 111 -9.03 5.05 7.51
N ARG A 112 -9.42 6.23 6.99
CA ARG A 112 -9.33 6.57 5.56
C ARG A 112 -7.91 6.56 5.00
N GLY A 113 -6.90 6.74 5.85
CA GLY A 113 -5.49 6.66 5.45
C GLY A 113 -5.13 5.28 4.90
N TRP A 114 -5.62 4.20 5.52
CA TRP A 114 -5.36 2.86 5.03
C TRP A 114 -5.98 2.60 3.65
N TYR A 115 -7.21 3.06 3.43
CA TYR A 115 -7.88 2.93 2.14
C TYR A 115 -7.15 3.71 1.03
N LYS A 116 -6.73 4.96 1.30
CA LYS A 116 -5.97 5.77 0.35
C LYS A 116 -4.67 5.10 -0.10
N ILE A 117 -3.90 4.53 0.83
CA ILE A 117 -2.67 3.80 0.48
C ILE A 117 -3.01 2.51 -0.27
N PHE A 118 -3.99 1.75 0.21
CA PHE A 118 -4.39 0.50 -0.43
C PHE A 118 -4.81 0.71 -1.89
N GLU A 119 -5.63 1.73 -2.17
CA GLU A 119 -6.03 2.10 -3.53
C GLU A 119 -4.83 2.49 -4.38
N ALA A 120 -3.94 3.36 -3.86
CA ALA A 120 -2.74 3.78 -4.58
C ALA A 120 -1.81 2.60 -4.88
N LEU A 121 -1.63 1.67 -3.95
CA LEU A 121 -0.88 0.42 -4.15
C LEU A 121 -1.54 -0.44 -5.23
N ASN A 122 -2.85 -0.63 -5.17
CA ASN A 122 -3.56 -1.45 -6.15
C ASN A 122 -3.47 -0.86 -7.57
N GLU A 123 -3.53 0.47 -7.70
CA GLU A 123 -3.39 1.15 -8.99
C GLU A 123 -2.01 1.01 -9.63
N ILE A 124 -0.94 0.95 -8.83
CA ILE A 124 0.42 0.82 -9.38
C ILE A 124 0.81 -0.63 -9.59
N ILE A 125 0.34 -1.56 -8.75
CA ILE A 125 0.66 -2.99 -8.86
C ILE A 125 -0.22 -3.67 -9.93
N ASN A 126 -1.52 -3.33 -10.00
CA ASN A 126 -2.50 -3.94 -10.91
C ASN A 126 -3.07 -2.90 -11.90
N PRO A 127 -2.31 -2.50 -12.95
CA PRO A 127 -2.66 -1.37 -13.80
C PRO A 127 -3.89 -1.60 -14.68
N ILE A 128 -4.25 -2.86 -14.96
CA ILE A 128 -5.45 -3.23 -15.75
C ILE A 128 -6.75 -2.70 -15.10
N ASN A 129 -6.76 -2.52 -13.77
CA ASN A 129 -7.90 -1.97 -13.04
C ASN A 129 -8.18 -0.47 -13.33
N ARG A 130 -7.26 0.25 -13.99
CA ARG A 130 -7.49 1.66 -14.37
C ARG A 130 -8.49 1.81 -15.52
N SER A 131 -8.43 0.90 -16.49
CA SER A 131 -9.24 0.99 -17.71
C SER A 131 -10.74 0.79 -17.46
N GLN A 132 -11.13 0.19 -16.34
CA GLN A 132 -12.53 -0.05 -15.98
C GLN A 132 -13.19 1.10 -15.20
N ARG A 133 -12.42 2.03 -14.60
CA ARG A 133 -12.99 3.21 -13.92
C ARG A 133 -13.30 4.37 -14.85
N GLY A 134 -12.80 4.35 -16.10
CA GLY A 134 -13.00 5.41 -17.09
C GLY A 134 -14.27 5.28 -17.94
N VAL A 135 -15.10 4.24 -17.75
CA VAL A 135 -16.23 3.94 -18.65
C VAL A 135 -17.61 4.18 -18.03
N SER A 136 -17.70 4.58 -16.75
CA SER A 136 -19.01 4.88 -16.13
C SER A 136 -19.16 6.37 -15.79
N ALA A 137 -19.49 7.17 -16.80
CA ALA A 137 -20.21 8.44 -16.65
C ALA A 137 -20.64 9.01 -18.01
N LYS A 138 -21.77 8.53 -18.55
CA LYS A 138 -22.74 9.38 -19.25
C LYS A 138 -24.14 8.85 -18.96
N PRO A 139 -25.04 9.61 -18.31
CA PRO A 139 -26.45 9.31 -18.41
C PRO A 139 -26.91 9.58 -19.85
N SER A 140 -27.57 8.59 -20.45
CA SER A 140 -28.21 8.71 -21.76
C SER A 140 -29.36 9.72 -21.69
N PRO A 141 -29.44 10.71 -22.60
CA PRO A 141 -30.50 11.71 -22.56
C PRO A 141 -31.66 11.36 -23.50
N GLN A 142 -32.57 10.46 -23.12
CA GLN A 142 -33.92 10.27 -23.70
C GLN A 142 -34.76 9.60 -22.58
N GLU A 143 -35.93 10.07 -22.15
CA GLU A 143 -37.16 10.22 -22.93
C GLU A 143 -37.98 11.45 -22.46
N ILE A 144 -38.26 12.37 -23.38
CA ILE A 144 -39.45 13.22 -23.34
C ILE A 144 -40.37 12.61 -24.40
N GLY A 145 -41.47 12.06 -23.96
CA GLY A 145 -42.59 11.56 -24.77
C GLY A 145 -43.84 11.62 -23.93
#